data_AF-A0A8T1TL67-F1
#
_entry.id   AF-A0A8T1TL67-F1
#
_cell.length_a   1.000
_cell.length_b   1.000
_cell.length_c   1.000
_cell.angle_alpha   90.00
_cell.angle_beta   90.00
_cell.angle_gamma   90.00
#
_symmetry.space_group_name_H-M   'P 1'
#
loop_
_entity.id
_entity.type
_entity.pdbx_description
1 polymer ?
#
loop_
_entity_poly.entity_id
_entity_poly.type
_entity_poly.pdbx_seq_one_letter_code
_entity_poly.pdbx_strand_id
1 'polypeptide(L)'
;MHCSEFVMPESIREFPSLMGIELWNTTLVRWGEESALSAELHPMMLFLIMGYVNMTEALSRNPLRKLPDARNEAFGVSLLSLEFTQIVELPLWVHTNVWEYVSLGGSPICEEGHNASLTGIDICGQDDKSWDPLGEQRFPTQLVEPLRMLKSQQTG
;
A
#
# COMPACT_ATOMS: atom_id res chain seq x y z
N MET A 1 3.97 -11.19 14.18
CA MET A 1 3.27 -12.34 13.55
C MET A 1 3.39 -12.13 12.05
N HIS A 2 3.81 -13.14 11.28
CA HIS A 2 3.98 -13.05 9.82
C HIS A 2 2.89 -13.87 9.14
N CYS A 3 2.26 -13.35 8.08
CA CYS A 3 1.33 -14.11 7.24
C CYS A 3 2.09 -14.62 6.01
N SER A 4 2.35 -15.93 5.94
CA SER A 4 3.21 -16.52 4.91
C SER A 4 2.56 -16.68 3.53
N GLU A 5 1.23 -16.58 3.45
CA GLU A 5 0.49 -16.72 2.20
C GLU A 5 -0.78 -15.86 2.26
N PHE A 6 -0.69 -14.65 1.73
CA PHE A 6 -1.83 -13.72 1.65
C PHE A 6 -2.29 -13.60 0.20
N VAL A 7 -3.59 -13.85 0.00
CA VAL A 7 -4.31 -13.62 -1.26
C VAL A 7 -5.30 -12.50 -1.02
N MET A 8 -5.29 -11.46 -1.87
CA MET A 8 -6.28 -10.40 -1.75
C MET A 8 -7.69 -10.95 -2.05
N PRO A 9 -8.65 -10.88 -1.11
CA PRO A 9 -9.97 -11.48 -1.31
C PRO A 9 -10.84 -10.67 -2.28
N GLU A 10 -11.62 -11.37 -3.10
CA GLU A 10 -12.58 -10.77 -4.05
C GLU A 10 -13.65 -9.91 -3.36
N SER A 11 -14.01 -10.30 -2.13
CA SER A 11 -14.98 -9.59 -1.29
C SER A 11 -14.58 -8.15 -1.01
N ILE A 12 -13.33 -7.75 -1.28
CA ILE A 12 -12.90 -6.36 -1.13
C ILE A 12 -13.76 -5.39 -1.96
N ARG A 13 -14.27 -5.85 -3.11
CA ARG A 13 -15.14 -5.09 -4.01
C ARG A 13 -16.50 -4.74 -3.39
N GLU A 14 -16.89 -5.40 -2.30
CA GLU A 14 -18.16 -5.18 -1.62
C GLU A 14 -18.12 -3.98 -0.64
N PHE A 15 -16.97 -3.31 -0.50
CA PHE A 15 -16.78 -2.21 0.45
C PHE A 15 -16.67 -0.84 -0.26
N PRO A 16 -17.81 -0.21 -0.63
CA PRO A 16 -17.79 1.11 -1.30
C PRO A 16 -17.26 2.24 -0.42
N SER A 17 -17.31 2.07 0.90
CA SER A 17 -16.76 3.03 1.87
C SER A 17 -15.36 2.66 2.35
N LEU A 18 -14.65 1.76 1.65
CA LEU A 18 -13.27 1.41 1.98
C LEU A 18 -12.39 2.64 1.86
N MET A 19 -11.79 3.06 2.98
CA MET A 19 -10.89 4.21 3.04
C MET A 19 -9.43 3.87 2.84
N GLY A 20 -9.02 2.64 3.16
CA GLY A 20 -7.63 2.26 3.03
C GLY A 20 -7.37 0.80 3.33
N ILE A 21 -6.22 0.33 2.89
CA ILE A 21 -5.73 -1.03 3.10
C ILE A 21 -4.33 -0.94 3.69
N GLU A 22 -4.09 -1.74 4.72
CA GLU A 22 -2.77 -1.93 5.31
C GLU A 22 -2.43 -3.41 5.30
N LEU A 23 -1.31 -3.75 4.65
CA LEU A 23 -0.69 -5.06 4.72
C LEU A 23 0.66 -4.91 5.42
N TRP A 24 0.83 -5.64 6.52
CA TRP A 24 2.03 -5.57 7.34
C TRP A 24 2.64 -6.95 7.56
N ASN A 25 3.92 -7.09 7.21
CA ASN A 25 4.70 -8.30 7.44
C ASN A 25 3.99 -9.56 6.89
N THR A 26 3.64 -9.51 5.60
CA THR A 26 2.96 -10.61 4.90
C THR A 26 3.73 -11.01 3.65
N THR A 27 3.49 -12.21 3.15
CA THR A 27 3.88 -12.62 1.81
C THR A 27 2.63 -12.59 0.94
N LEU A 28 2.54 -11.57 0.07
CA LEU A 28 1.47 -11.47 -0.92
C LEU A 28 1.78 -12.48 -2.03
N VAL A 29 0.90 -13.45 -2.22
CA VAL A 29 1.05 -14.49 -3.26
C VAL A 29 0.15 -14.25 -4.47
N ARG A 30 -0.96 -13.52 -4.32
CA ARG A 30 -1.88 -13.18 -5.42
C ARG A 30 -2.70 -11.93 -5.13
N TRP A 31 -2.85 -11.08 -6.16
CA TRP A 31 -3.78 -9.97 -6.18
C TRP A 31 -4.24 -9.77 -7.63
N GLY A 32 -5.23 -10.56 -8.04
CA GLY A 32 -5.74 -10.54 -9.40
C GLY A 32 -6.80 -9.47 -9.64
N GLU A 33 -7.27 -9.41 -10.89
CA GLU A 33 -8.30 -8.44 -11.31
C GLU A 33 -9.58 -8.59 -10.50
N GLU A 34 -9.95 -9.81 -10.12
CA GLU A 34 -11.09 -10.17 -9.28
C GLU A 34 -11.13 -9.44 -7.93
N SER A 35 -9.98 -8.92 -7.48
CA SER A 35 -9.82 -8.15 -6.24
C SER A 35 -9.27 -6.74 -6.51
N ALA A 36 -9.45 -6.23 -7.74
CA ALA A 36 -8.96 -4.92 -8.14
C ALA A 36 -9.66 -3.77 -7.40
N LEU A 37 -8.87 -2.77 -7.05
CA LEU A 37 -9.36 -1.48 -6.58
C LEU A 37 -9.65 -0.57 -7.78
N SER A 38 -10.70 0.23 -7.68
CA SER A 38 -11.14 1.15 -8.72
C SER A 38 -11.99 2.26 -8.12
N ALA A 39 -12.09 3.40 -8.81
CA ALA A 39 -12.97 4.50 -8.39
C ALA A 39 -14.45 4.14 -8.39
N GLU A 40 -14.85 3.23 -9.27
CA GLU A 40 -16.25 2.77 -9.36
C GLU A 40 -16.64 1.98 -8.12
N LEU A 41 -15.76 1.09 -7.66
CA LEU A 41 -16.04 0.20 -6.55
C LEU A 41 -15.62 0.77 -5.19
N HIS A 42 -14.62 1.66 -5.16
CA HIS A 42 -14.01 2.18 -3.93
C HIS A 42 -13.80 3.70 -4.01
N PRO A 43 -14.88 4.49 -4.15
CA PRO A 43 -14.79 5.95 -4.34
C PRO A 43 -14.19 6.70 -3.14
N MET A 44 -14.18 6.09 -1.95
CA MET A 44 -13.70 6.70 -0.71
C MET A 44 -12.24 6.32 -0.35
N MET A 45 -11.52 5.65 -1.26
CA MET A 45 -10.17 5.18 -1.01
C MET A 45 -9.20 6.37 -0.84
N LEU A 46 -8.38 6.33 0.20
CA LEU A 46 -7.44 7.39 0.57
C LEU A 46 -5.99 6.89 0.62
N PHE A 47 -5.74 5.71 1.20
CA PHE A 47 -4.37 5.23 1.44
C PHE A 47 -4.19 3.74 1.18
N LEU A 48 -3.04 3.37 0.62
CA LEU A 48 -2.57 1.99 0.49
C LEU A 48 -1.19 1.86 1.12
N ILE A 49 -1.09 1.02 2.15
CA ILE A 49 0.14 0.83 2.94
C ILE A 49 0.56 -0.64 2.85
N MET A 50 1.78 -0.87 2.40
CA MET A 50 2.43 -2.17 2.35
C MET A 50 3.81 -2.05 3.00
N GLY A 51 3.92 -2.53 4.24
CA GLY A 51 5.16 -2.51 5.01
C GLY A 51 5.66 -3.93 5.27
N TYR A 52 6.95 -4.19 5.02
CA TYR A 52 7.55 -5.52 5.17
C TYR A 52 6.80 -6.61 4.37
N VAL A 53 6.22 -6.24 3.23
CA VAL A 53 5.48 -7.18 2.38
C VAL A 53 6.44 -7.82 1.38
N ASN A 54 6.52 -9.15 1.42
CA ASN A 54 7.20 -9.92 0.39
C ASN A 54 6.26 -10.10 -0.81
N MET A 55 6.72 -9.68 -1.99
CA MET A 55 5.99 -9.74 -3.25
C MET A 55 6.69 -10.61 -4.31
N THR A 56 7.77 -11.33 -3.97
CA THR A 56 8.56 -12.09 -4.97
C THR A 56 7.70 -13.10 -5.73
N GLU A 57 6.81 -13.82 -5.02
CA GLU A 57 5.93 -14.81 -5.63
C GLU A 57 4.72 -14.17 -6.33
N ALA A 58 4.11 -13.15 -5.71
CA ALA A 58 3.06 -12.36 -6.33
C ALA A 58 3.51 -11.82 -7.70
N LEU A 59 4.70 -11.25 -7.84
CA LEU A 59 5.14 -10.68 -9.12
C LEU A 59 5.51 -11.75 -10.16
N SER A 60 5.91 -12.95 -9.72
CA SER A 60 6.32 -14.04 -10.61
C SER A 60 5.16 -14.73 -11.34
N ARG A 61 3.93 -14.62 -10.83
CA ARG A 61 2.71 -15.25 -11.39
C ARG A 61 1.44 -14.38 -11.37
N ASN A 62 1.49 -13.13 -10.90
CA ASN A 62 0.41 -12.16 -11.14
C ASN A 62 0.50 -11.55 -12.54
N PRO A 63 -0.61 -11.08 -13.10
CA PRO A 63 -0.61 -10.04 -14.13
C PRO A 63 -0.07 -8.67 -13.64
N LEU A 64 0.50 -8.58 -12.43
CA LEU A 64 1.17 -7.40 -11.85
C LEU A 64 2.54 -7.11 -12.52
N ARG A 65 2.58 -7.17 -13.85
CA ARG A 65 3.40 -6.25 -14.66
C ARG A 65 2.80 -4.84 -14.68
N LYS A 66 1.58 -4.71 -14.17
CA LYS A 66 0.80 -3.50 -13.91
C LYS A 66 -0.09 -3.79 -12.71
N LEU A 67 -0.08 -2.91 -11.69
CA LEU A 67 -1.24 -2.74 -10.81
C LEU A 67 -2.48 -2.48 -11.68
N PRO A 68 -3.71 -2.77 -11.21
CA PRO A 68 -4.90 -2.85 -12.06
C PRO A 68 -4.89 -1.76 -13.12
N ASP A 69 -5.06 -2.15 -14.39
CA ASP A 69 -5.28 -1.24 -15.53
C ASP A 69 -6.64 -0.53 -15.41
N ALA A 70 -7.06 -0.23 -14.18
CA ALA A 70 -8.11 0.72 -13.85
C ALA A 70 -7.61 2.11 -14.30
N ARG A 71 -7.56 2.28 -15.62
CA ARG A 71 -7.49 3.53 -16.34
C ARG A 71 -8.81 4.23 -16.10
N ASN A 72 -9.01 4.64 -14.85
CA ASN A 72 -10.05 5.54 -14.47
C ASN A 72 -9.32 6.74 -13.89
N GLU A 73 -9.32 7.83 -14.66
CA GLU A 73 -8.79 9.13 -14.25
C GLU A 73 -9.44 9.63 -12.94
N ALA A 74 -10.56 9.02 -12.51
CA ALA A 74 -11.23 9.30 -11.25
C ALA A 74 -10.69 8.51 -10.03
N PHE A 75 -9.78 7.54 -10.19
CA PHE A 75 -9.21 6.81 -9.05
C PHE A 75 -7.96 7.52 -8.54
N GLY A 76 -8.04 8.12 -7.36
CA GLY A 76 -6.91 8.78 -6.71
C GLY A 76 -6.58 8.14 -5.38
N VAL A 77 -5.29 7.99 -5.07
CA VAL A 77 -4.79 7.62 -3.75
C VAL A 77 -3.96 8.79 -3.24
N SER A 78 -4.27 9.33 -2.06
CA SER A 78 -3.46 10.41 -1.49
C SER A 78 -2.08 9.86 -1.11
N LEU A 79 -2.07 8.67 -0.51
CA LEU A 79 -0.88 8.09 0.07
C LEU A 79 -0.62 6.64 -0.38
N LEU A 80 0.55 6.41 -0.97
CA LEU A 80 1.09 5.07 -1.23
C LEU A 80 2.36 4.86 -0.40
N SER A 81 2.38 3.82 0.44
CA SER A 81 3.58 3.43 1.20
C SER A 81 3.99 2.02 0.81
N LEU A 82 5.21 1.87 0.28
CA LEU A 82 5.85 0.63 -0.17
C LEU A 82 7.19 0.43 0.52
N GLU A 83 7.26 0.77 1.80
CA GLU A 83 8.47 0.77 2.61
C GLU A 83 8.93 -0.64 2.94
N PHE A 84 10.24 -0.86 2.94
CA PHE A 84 10.86 -2.16 3.25
C PHE A 84 10.27 -3.31 2.41
N THR A 85 9.99 -3.02 1.13
CA THR A 85 9.55 -4.00 0.14
C THR A 85 10.71 -4.36 -0.80
N GLN A 86 10.49 -5.30 -1.71
CA GLN A 86 11.50 -5.71 -2.71
C GLN A 86 11.34 -5.00 -4.06
N ILE A 87 10.66 -3.85 -4.08
CA ILE A 87 10.36 -3.14 -5.32
C ILE A 87 11.61 -2.44 -5.88
N VAL A 88 11.80 -2.52 -7.19
CA VAL A 88 12.92 -1.91 -7.94
C VAL A 88 12.46 -0.92 -9.01
N GLU A 89 11.16 -0.90 -9.33
CA GLU A 89 10.54 -0.01 -10.30
C GLU A 89 9.08 0.27 -9.92
N LEU A 90 8.58 1.47 -10.22
CA LEU A 90 7.17 1.80 -10.01
C LEU A 90 6.37 1.64 -11.31
N PRO A 91 5.17 1.06 -11.25
CA PRO A 91 4.26 1.05 -12.38
C PRO A 91 3.67 2.45 -12.66
N LEU A 92 3.40 2.75 -13.93
CA LEU A 92 3.04 4.10 -14.42
C LEU A 92 1.84 4.77 -13.72
N TRP A 93 0.85 3.99 -13.25
CA TRP A 93 -0.32 4.53 -12.55
C TRP A 93 0.07 5.27 -11.27
N VAL A 94 1.20 4.92 -10.62
CA VAL A 94 1.67 5.61 -9.40
C VAL A 94 1.83 7.10 -9.68
N HIS A 95 2.45 7.45 -10.80
CA HIS A 95 2.68 8.84 -11.20
C HIS A 95 1.42 9.57 -11.70
N THR A 96 0.33 8.83 -11.96
CA THR A 96 -0.92 9.38 -12.50
C THR A 96 -2.01 9.51 -11.44
N ASN A 97 -2.02 8.58 -10.48
CA ASN A 97 -3.12 8.37 -9.55
C ASN A 97 -2.72 8.61 -8.08
N VAL A 98 -1.42 8.65 -7.77
CA VAL A 98 -0.94 9.09 -6.44
C VAL A 98 -0.62 10.57 -6.50
N TRP A 99 -1.19 11.35 -5.58
CA TRP A 99 -1.15 12.81 -5.69
C TRP A 99 -0.54 13.55 -4.50
N GLU A 100 -0.36 12.91 -3.34
CA GLU A 100 0.38 13.54 -2.21
C GLU A 100 1.74 12.88 -1.99
N TYR A 101 1.79 11.60 -1.62
CA TYR A 101 3.02 10.95 -1.18
C TYR A 101 3.17 9.51 -1.64
N VAL A 102 4.39 9.18 -2.09
CA VAL A 102 4.86 7.82 -2.31
C VAL A 102 6.07 7.58 -1.40
N SER A 103 5.91 6.72 -0.39
CA SER A 103 6.99 6.39 0.54
C SER A 103 7.66 5.08 0.17
N LEU A 104 8.98 5.11 -0.03
CA LEU A 104 9.76 4.00 -0.59
C LEU A 104 10.97 3.60 0.28
N GLY A 105 11.16 4.24 1.44
CA GLY A 105 12.33 4.02 2.28
C GLY A 105 12.59 2.55 2.62
N GLY A 106 13.87 2.18 2.62
CA GLY A 106 14.31 0.80 2.84
C GLY A 106 14.01 -0.20 1.72
N SER A 107 13.47 0.26 0.57
CA SER A 107 13.26 -0.58 -0.62
C SER A 107 14.39 -0.41 -1.65
N PRO A 108 14.74 -1.47 -2.43
CA PRO A 108 15.83 -1.42 -3.42
C PRO A 108 15.70 -0.32 -4.49
N ILE A 109 14.48 0.12 -4.79
CA ILE A 109 14.23 1.25 -5.70
C ILE A 109 14.94 2.55 -5.26
N CYS A 110 15.23 2.70 -3.97
CA CYS A 110 15.92 3.85 -3.40
C CYS A 110 17.45 3.77 -3.49
N GLU A 111 18.00 2.66 -3.99
CA GLU A 111 19.44 2.47 -4.18
C GLU A 111 19.99 3.22 -5.40
N GLU A 112 21.29 3.51 -5.39
CA GLU A 112 21.95 4.22 -6.49
C GLU A 112 21.81 3.46 -7.82
N GLY A 113 21.26 4.14 -8.84
CA GLY A 113 20.99 3.56 -10.17
C GLY A 113 19.51 3.28 -10.44
N HIS A 114 18.68 3.13 -9.40
CA HIS A 114 17.23 2.96 -9.53
C HIS A 114 16.44 4.26 -9.32
N ASN A 115 17.04 5.25 -8.65
CA ASN A 115 16.44 6.56 -8.36
C ASN A 115 16.09 7.42 -9.59
N ALA A 116 16.61 7.11 -10.77
CA ALA A 116 16.38 7.89 -11.99
C ALA A 116 14.91 7.92 -12.44
N SER A 117 14.09 7.00 -11.93
CA SER A 117 12.66 6.89 -12.26
C SER A 117 11.72 7.54 -11.22
N LEU A 118 12.28 8.20 -10.18
CA LEU A 118 11.52 8.81 -9.10
C LEU A 118 11.16 10.28 -9.43
N THR A 119 10.02 10.73 -8.91
CA THR A 119 9.45 12.08 -9.06
C THR A 119 9.43 12.84 -7.73
N GLY A 120 8.87 14.05 -7.70
CA GLY A 120 8.89 14.93 -6.52
C GLY A 120 7.98 14.49 -5.35
N ILE A 121 7.09 13.51 -5.54
CA ILE A 121 6.23 12.95 -4.48
C ILE A 121 6.82 11.69 -3.85
N ASP A 122 7.91 11.16 -4.43
CA ASP A 122 8.58 9.95 -3.97
C ASP A 122 9.61 10.28 -2.89
N ILE A 123 9.53 9.61 -1.74
CA ILE A 123 10.42 9.84 -0.61
C ILE A 123 11.22 8.56 -0.31
N CYS A 124 12.53 8.67 -0.44
CA CYS A 124 13.49 7.64 -0.08
C CYS A 124 14.12 7.92 1.29
N GLY A 125 13.86 7.02 2.23
CA GLY A 125 14.43 7.02 3.59
C GLY A 125 15.60 6.08 3.74
N GLN A 126 16.54 6.42 4.63
CA GLN A 126 17.82 5.72 4.75
C GLN A 126 17.87 4.60 5.81
N ASP A 127 17.02 4.58 6.85
CA ASP A 127 17.09 3.52 7.89
C ASP A 127 15.72 3.14 8.51
N ASP A 128 15.60 1.89 8.96
CA ASP A 128 14.39 1.28 9.54
C ASP A 128 14.01 1.77 10.94
N LYS A 129 14.91 2.48 11.62
CA LYS A 129 14.75 2.92 13.02
C LYS A 129 14.36 4.39 13.14
N SER A 130 14.57 5.18 12.09
CA SER A 130 14.25 6.61 12.01
C SER A 130 13.21 6.91 10.92
N TRP A 131 12.83 5.93 10.11
CA TRP A 131 11.91 6.11 9.00
C TRP A 131 10.46 5.96 9.44
N ASP A 132 9.88 7.08 9.81
CA ASP A 132 8.44 7.26 9.93
C ASP A 132 8.01 8.52 9.17
N PRO A 133 8.00 8.47 7.82
CA PRO A 133 7.77 9.65 7.00
C PRO A 133 6.35 10.22 7.15
N LEU A 134 5.43 9.44 7.75
CA LEU A 134 4.03 9.80 7.89
C LEU A 134 3.61 10.03 9.33
N GLY A 135 4.23 9.38 10.32
CA GLY A 135 3.92 9.60 11.74
C GLY A 135 2.42 9.52 12.02
N GLU A 136 1.91 10.55 12.72
CA GLU A 136 0.50 10.74 13.06
C GLU A 136 -0.43 10.93 11.84
N GLN A 137 0.11 11.09 10.63
CA GLN A 137 -0.68 11.15 9.39
C GLN A 137 -1.00 9.75 8.84
N ARG A 138 -0.24 8.72 9.23
CA ARG A 138 -0.47 7.34 8.77
C ARG A 138 -1.77 6.77 9.33
N PHE A 139 -2.04 7.07 10.59
CA PHE A 139 -3.30 6.81 11.26
C PHE A 139 -3.61 8.00 12.14
N PRO A 140 -4.86 8.52 12.16
CA PRO A 140 -5.26 9.38 13.25
C PRO A 140 -5.41 8.51 14.50
N THR A 141 -4.28 8.14 15.10
CA THR A 141 -4.13 7.35 16.33
C THR A 141 -5.06 7.91 17.40
N GLN A 142 -5.12 9.23 17.51
CA GLN A 142 -6.04 9.98 18.38
C GLN A 142 -7.53 9.61 18.21
N LEU A 143 -7.96 9.25 16.99
CA LEU A 143 -9.33 8.82 16.68
C LEU A 143 -9.51 7.30 16.81
N VAL A 144 -8.50 6.50 16.45
CA VAL A 144 -8.60 5.03 16.34
C VAL A 144 -8.27 4.32 17.66
N GLU A 145 -7.34 4.86 18.43
CA GLU A 145 -6.83 4.27 19.67
C GLU A 145 -7.88 4.11 20.77
N PRO A 146 -8.81 5.07 20.98
CA PRO A 146 -9.94 4.88 21.89
C PRO A 146 -10.85 3.69 21.48
N LEU A 147 -11.00 3.45 20.17
CA LEU A 147 -11.84 2.36 19.63
C LEU A 147 -11.16 0.99 19.75
N ARG A 148 -9.83 0.93 19.74
CA ARG A 148 -9.06 -0.30 19.99
C ARG A 148 -9.19 -0.77 21.44
N MET A 149 -9.17 0.17 22.40
CA MET A 149 -9.33 -0.16 23.82
C MET A 149 -10.73 -0.70 24.17
N LEU A 150 -11.77 -0.19 23.51
CA LEU A 150 -13.14 -0.67 23.70
C LEU A 150 -13.31 -2.16 23.33
N LYS A 151 -12.61 -2.65 22.30
CA LYS A 151 -12.66 -4.07 21.91
C LYS A 151 -11.96 -4.98 22.92
N SER A 152 -10.89 -4.52 23.57
CA SER A 152 -10.20 -5.30 24.62
C SER A 152 -11.00 -5.44 25.93
N GLN A 153 -12.00 -4.57 26.15
CA GLN A 153 -12.84 -4.61 27.35
C GLN A 153 -14.14 -5.42 27.17
N GLN A 154 -14.46 -5.88 25.95
CA GLN A 154 -15.65 -6.68 25.67
C GLN A 154 -15.42 -8.19 25.65
N THR A 155 -14.19 -8.65 25.91
CA THR A 155 -13.84 -10.07 26.03
C THR A 155 -13.48 -10.50 27.46
N GLY A 156 -14.00 -9.80 28.46
CA GLY A 156 -13.87 -10.15 29.89
C GLY A 156 -15.18 -10.66 30.47
#